data_AF-A0A067PWA5-F1
#
_entry.id   AF-A0A067PWA5-F1
#
_cell.length_a   1.000
_cell.length_b   1.000
_cell.length_c   1.000
_cell.angle_alpha   90.00
_cell.angle_beta   90.00
_cell.angle_gamma   90.00
#
_symmetry.space_group_name_H-M   'P 1'
#
loop_
_entity.id
_entity.type
_entity.pdbx_description
1 polymer ?
#
loop_
_entity_poly.entity_id
_entity_poly.type
_entity_poly.pdbx_seq_one_letter_code
_entity_poly.pdbx_strand_id
1 'polypeptide(L)'
;MDLDLVGRLQQQISLRALFKQFASAWQEFASDSVEKCSTSLQFDWRLFRQALHALIRTLRAITDHIALLLKHPDSQATLSLVYLNEIVDSDSAYDSVLSWLEEDTLNAVSAAIVSDLQSHRDMGASFPVSSFIDCLPDLEFGRVEHALSVDGNAVVSLPKKELADSVQAFILTIESESAAFYQIVLEHARRLTPKRRIDEDEDEEGLLHPRRRG
;
A
#
# COMPACT_ATOMS: atom_id res chain seq x y z
N MET A 1 22.30 3.87 -35.70
CA MET A 1 22.87 4.06 -34.34
C MET A 1 23.23 5.53 -34.22
N ASP A 2 22.38 6.33 -33.60
CA ASP A 2 22.75 7.70 -33.23
C ASP A 2 23.54 7.62 -31.93
N LEU A 3 24.85 7.87 -32.01
CA LEU A 3 25.67 8.09 -30.83
C LEU A 3 25.35 9.46 -30.25
N ASP A 4 24.97 9.50 -28.98
CA ASP A 4 24.77 10.76 -28.26
C ASP A 4 26.10 11.39 -27.88
N LEU A 5 26.63 12.20 -28.79
CA LEU A 5 27.91 12.90 -28.60
C LEU A 5 27.81 14.09 -27.64
N VAL A 6 26.59 14.49 -27.22
CA VAL A 6 26.33 15.72 -26.46
C VAL A 6 25.74 15.43 -25.07
N GLY A 7 25.51 14.16 -24.72
CA GLY A 7 24.89 13.76 -23.46
C GLY A 7 23.41 14.17 -23.33
N ARG A 8 22.72 14.41 -24.46
CA ARG A 8 21.30 14.82 -24.48
C ARG A 8 20.35 13.72 -24.00
N LEU A 9 20.77 12.46 -24.12
CA LEU A 9 20.02 11.27 -23.74
C LEU A 9 20.22 10.89 -22.26
N GLN A 10 21.20 11.51 -21.59
CA GLN A 10 21.39 11.34 -20.15
C GLN A 10 20.71 12.46 -19.36
N GLN A 11 20.36 12.16 -18.13
CA GLN A 11 19.85 13.10 -17.15
C GLN A 11 20.59 12.90 -15.84
N GLN A 12 21.05 14.01 -15.27
CA GLN A 12 21.57 14.05 -13.91
C GLN A 12 20.40 14.25 -12.95
N ILE A 13 20.28 13.36 -11.98
CA ILE A 13 19.20 13.38 -10.99
C ILE A 13 19.76 12.94 -9.64
N SER A 14 19.31 13.56 -8.54
CA SER A 14 19.67 13.07 -7.21
C SER A 14 18.88 11.81 -6.85
N LEU A 15 19.39 10.98 -5.96
CA LEU A 15 18.67 9.80 -5.46
C LEU A 15 17.27 10.17 -4.91
N ARG A 16 17.18 11.28 -4.16
CA ARG A 16 15.90 11.81 -3.67
C ARG A 16 14.95 12.23 -4.79
N ALA A 17 15.45 12.91 -5.82
CA ALA A 17 14.63 13.31 -6.95
C ALA A 17 14.19 12.11 -7.81
N LEU A 18 15.03 11.07 -7.89
CA LEU A 18 14.73 9.80 -8.54
C LEU A 18 13.59 9.07 -7.82
N PHE A 19 13.69 8.91 -6.49
CA PHE A 19 12.62 8.30 -5.69
C PHE A 19 11.27 9.03 -5.85
N LYS A 20 11.31 10.37 -5.88
CA LYS A 20 10.13 11.20 -6.12
C LYS A 20 9.45 10.96 -7.49
N GLN A 21 10.15 10.45 -8.49
CA GLN A 21 9.51 10.10 -9.78
C GLN A 21 8.49 8.97 -9.64
N PHE A 22 8.66 8.10 -8.64
CA PHE A 22 7.76 6.99 -8.37
C PHE A 22 6.72 7.33 -7.29
N ALA A 23 7.11 8.15 -6.31
CA ALA A 23 6.31 8.44 -5.12
C ALA A 23 4.93 9.05 -5.43
N SER A 24 4.78 9.85 -6.49
CA SER A 24 3.48 10.48 -6.81
C SER A 24 2.40 9.46 -7.17
N ALA A 25 2.72 8.51 -8.06
CA ALA A 25 1.78 7.45 -8.43
C ALA A 25 1.47 6.55 -7.23
N TRP A 26 2.46 6.30 -6.38
CA TRP A 26 2.25 5.57 -5.14
C TRP A 26 1.32 6.30 -4.17
N GLN A 27 1.48 7.62 -3.99
CA GLN A 27 0.64 8.42 -3.10
C GLN A 27 -0.82 8.45 -3.55
N GLU A 28 -1.07 8.55 -4.86
CA GLU A 28 -2.42 8.45 -5.42
C GLU A 28 -3.05 7.09 -5.08
N PHE A 29 -2.31 6.00 -5.27
CA PHE A 29 -2.75 4.66 -4.90
C PHE A 29 -2.98 4.49 -3.39
N ALA A 30 -2.11 5.07 -2.56
CA ALA A 30 -2.21 5.07 -1.10
C ALA A 30 -3.48 5.76 -0.62
N SER A 31 -3.74 6.98 -1.13
CA SER A 31 -4.93 7.74 -0.78
C SER A 31 -6.21 7.00 -1.14
N ASP A 32 -6.32 6.49 -2.37
CA ASP A 32 -7.50 5.73 -2.82
C ASP A 32 -7.69 4.44 -2.01
N SER A 33 -6.59 3.76 -1.64
CA SER A 33 -6.66 2.53 -0.85
C SER A 33 -7.14 2.77 0.58
N VAL A 34 -6.64 3.83 1.24
CA VAL A 34 -7.06 4.24 2.59
C VAL A 34 -8.50 4.72 2.59
N GLU A 35 -8.92 5.46 1.58
CA GLU A 35 -10.31 5.91 1.43
C GLU A 35 -11.28 4.73 1.40
N LYS A 36 -10.95 3.65 0.67
CA LYS A 36 -11.79 2.44 0.63
C LYS A 36 -11.88 1.70 1.96
N CYS A 37 -10.90 1.86 2.85
CA CYS A 37 -10.97 1.31 4.20
C CYS A 37 -11.97 2.07 5.07
N SER A 38 -12.30 3.31 4.71
CA SER A 38 -13.27 4.14 5.42
C SER A 38 -14.66 3.95 4.83
N THR A 39 -15.49 3.12 5.46
CA THR A 39 -16.93 3.05 5.10
C THR A 39 -17.71 4.11 5.87
N SER A 40 -18.96 4.38 5.48
CA SER A 40 -19.79 5.46 6.05
C SER A 40 -20.08 5.33 7.54
N LEU A 41 -19.79 4.18 8.17
CA LEU A 41 -20.10 3.93 9.58
C LEU A 41 -18.86 3.62 10.42
N GLN A 42 -17.88 2.90 9.87
CA GLN A 42 -16.69 2.44 10.60
C GLN A 42 -15.49 2.24 9.66
N PHE A 43 -14.28 2.32 10.22
CA PHE A 43 -13.04 1.98 9.53
C PHE A 43 -12.83 0.46 9.53
N ASP A 44 -12.62 -0.12 8.36
CA ASP A 44 -12.38 -1.55 8.18
C ASP A 44 -10.88 -1.87 8.32
N TRP A 45 -10.49 -2.25 9.54
CA TRP A 45 -9.12 -2.61 9.89
C TRP A 45 -8.59 -3.84 9.14
N ARG A 46 -9.46 -4.78 8.76
CA ARG A 46 -9.05 -5.96 7.99
C ARG A 46 -8.74 -5.57 6.56
N LEU A 47 -9.54 -4.69 5.97
CA LEU A 47 -9.25 -4.14 4.66
C LEU A 47 -8.00 -3.26 4.68
N PHE A 48 -7.82 -2.46 5.73
CA PHE A 48 -6.61 -1.66 5.94
C PHE A 48 -5.34 -2.51 5.99
N ARG A 49 -5.35 -3.66 6.66
CA ARG A 49 -4.23 -4.60 6.63
C ARG A 49 -3.84 -4.98 5.19
N GLN A 50 -4.85 -5.30 4.35
CA GLN A 50 -4.61 -5.69 2.95
C GLN A 50 -4.08 -4.52 2.14
N ALA A 51 -4.64 -3.32 2.35
CA ALA A 51 -4.14 -2.09 1.74
C ALA A 51 -2.67 -1.85 2.12
N LEU A 52 -2.35 -1.91 3.41
CA LEU A 52 -1.00 -1.67 3.92
C LEU A 52 0.01 -2.67 3.34
N HIS A 53 -0.35 -3.95 3.20
CA HIS A 53 0.50 -4.93 2.50
C HIS A 53 0.74 -4.54 1.03
N ALA A 54 -0.28 -4.15 0.28
CA ALA A 54 -0.14 -3.73 -1.12
C ALA A 54 0.72 -2.45 -1.24
N LEU A 55 0.56 -1.51 -0.31
CA LEU A 55 1.33 -0.28 -0.25
C LEU A 55 2.82 -0.53 0.04
N ILE A 56 3.12 -1.41 1.00
CA ILE A 56 4.50 -1.80 1.30
C ILE A 56 5.13 -2.56 0.12
N ARG A 57 4.38 -3.45 -0.56
CA ARG A 57 4.88 -4.16 -1.75
C ARG A 57 5.22 -3.20 -2.90
N THR A 58 4.38 -2.20 -3.12
CA THR A 58 4.65 -1.20 -4.16
C THR A 58 5.83 -0.29 -3.78
N LEU A 59 6.00 0.12 -2.52
CA LEU A 59 7.22 0.81 -2.06
C LEU A 59 8.48 -0.01 -2.31
N ARG A 60 8.44 -1.32 -2.00
CA ARG A 60 9.54 -2.22 -2.32
C ARG A 60 9.86 -2.23 -3.82
N ALA A 61 8.84 -2.25 -4.67
CA ALA A 61 9.04 -2.22 -6.11
C ALA A 61 9.77 -0.95 -6.56
N ILE A 62 9.54 0.21 -5.92
CA ILE A 62 10.31 1.44 -6.15
C ILE A 62 11.79 1.19 -5.88
N THR A 63 12.11 0.59 -4.74
CA THR A 63 13.50 0.25 -4.37
C THR A 63 14.14 -0.69 -5.37
N ASP A 64 13.42 -1.72 -5.82
CA ASP A 64 13.90 -2.67 -6.83
C ASP A 64 14.19 -1.96 -8.16
N HIS A 65 13.30 -1.06 -8.60
CA HIS A 65 13.49 -0.24 -9.80
C HIS A 65 14.71 0.70 -9.67
N ILE A 66 14.89 1.35 -8.53
CA ILE A 66 16.04 2.22 -8.27
C ILE A 66 17.34 1.42 -8.28
N ALA A 67 17.39 0.27 -7.60
CA ALA A 67 18.58 -0.58 -7.57
C ALA A 67 18.96 -1.06 -8.98
N LEU A 68 17.98 -1.40 -9.82
CA LEU A 68 18.19 -1.77 -11.22
C LEU A 68 18.75 -0.59 -12.04
N LEU A 69 18.18 0.61 -11.91
CA LEU A 69 18.66 1.81 -12.60
C LEU A 69 20.09 2.18 -12.21
N LEU A 70 20.44 2.00 -10.93
CA LEU A 70 21.77 2.26 -10.41
C LEU A 70 22.78 1.14 -10.72
N LYS A 71 22.34 0.07 -11.41
CA LYS A 71 23.17 -1.12 -11.71
C LYS A 71 23.79 -1.70 -10.45
N HIS A 72 23.03 -1.69 -9.37
CA HIS A 72 23.42 -2.24 -8.09
C HIS A 72 22.53 -3.45 -7.75
N PRO A 73 22.50 -4.51 -8.58
CA PRO A 73 21.58 -5.62 -8.39
C PRO A 73 21.88 -6.43 -7.12
N ASP A 74 23.12 -6.38 -6.63
CA ASP A 74 23.55 -7.10 -5.42
C ASP A 74 23.16 -6.38 -4.12
N SER A 75 22.68 -5.13 -4.18
CA SER A 75 22.03 -4.48 -3.04
C SER A 75 20.55 -4.84 -2.95
N GLN A 76 20.20 -6.08 -3.30
CA GLN A 76 18.97 -6.69 -2.82
C GLN A 76 19.06 -6.85 -1.29
N ALA A 77 19.05 -5.71 -0.58
CA ALA A 77 18.51 -5.62 0.76
C ALA A 77 17.01 -5.89 0.62
N THR A 78 16.70 -7.17 0.38
CA THR A 78 15.37 -7.71 0.32
C THR A 78 14.65 -7.22 1.56
N LEU A 79 13.63 -6.38 1.38
CA LEU A 79 12.61 -6.29 2.42
C LEU A 79 12.17 -7.72 2.66
N SER A 80 12.36 -8.21 3.88
CA SER A 80 11.53 -9.30 4.35
C SER A 80 10.10 -8.88 4.06
N LEU A 81 9.38 -9.72 3.31
CA LEU A 81 7.98 -9.48 3.01
C LEU A 81 7.30 -9.26 4.37
N VAL A 82 6.85 -8.04 4.61
CA VAL A 82 6.39 -7.62 5.92
C VAL A 82 5.26 -8.54 6.35
N TYR A 83 5.49 -9.25 7.45
CA TYR A 83 4.46 -10.08 8.05
C TYR A 83 3.74 -9.22 9.10
N LEU A 84 2.83 -8.38 8.63
CA LEU A 84 1.91 -7.70 9.54
C LEU A 84 1.04 -8.78 10.21
N ASN A 85 1.03 -8.76 11.54
CA ASN A 85 0.12 -9.55 12.34
C ASN A 85 -1.35 -9.21 12.01
N GLU A 86 -2.29 -9.92 12.64
CA GLU A 86 -3.70 -9.63 12.43
C GLU A 86 -4.06 -8.24 12.96
N ILE A 87 -4.43 -7.32 12.05
CA ILE A 87 -4.95 -6.00 12.37
C ILE A 87 -6.47 -6.07 12.30
N VAL A 88 -7.13 -6.00 13.45
CA VAL A 88 -8.60 -6.08 13.59
C VAL A 88 -9.22 -4.82 14.19
N ASP A 89 -8.39 -4.00 14.83
CA ASP A 89 -8.74 -2.75 15.47
C ASP A 89 -7.51 -1.81 15.55
N SER A 90 -7.71 -0.64 16.14
CA SER A 90 -6.66 0.37 16.32
C SER A 90 -5.50 -0.13 17.19
N ASP A 91 -5.77 -0.89 18.25
CA ASP A 91 -4.73 -1.34 19.20
C ASP A 91 -3.83 -2.40 18.54
N SER A 92 -4.44 -3.37 17.86
CA SER A 92 -3.72 -4.36 17.05
C SER A 92 -2.96 -3.72 15.88
N ALA A 93 -3.43 -2.59 15.34
CA ALA A 93 -2.68 -1.82 14.35
C ALA A 93 -1.40 -1.22 14.96
N TYR A 94 -1.47 -0.60 16.14
CA TYR A 94 -0.28 -0.13 16.86
C TYR A 94 0.70 -1.27 17.11
N ASP A 95 0.24 -2.38 17.69
CA ASP A 95 1.10 -3.51 18.03
C ASP A 95 1.78 -4.10 16.79
N SER A 96 1.03 -4.27 15.70
CA SER A 96 1.56 -4.81 14.44
C SER A 96 2.58 -3.88 13.79
N VAL A 97 2.28 -2.57 13.75
CA VAL A 97 3.14 -1.58 13.09
C VAL A 97 4.39 -1.30 13.92
N LEU A 98 4.28 -1.13 15.24
CA LEU A 98 5.43 -0.92 16.11
C LEU A 98 6.38 -2.12 16.07
N SER A 99 5.84 -3.34 16.17
CA SER A 99 6.63 -4.55 16.03
C SER A 99 7.35 -4.65 14.68
N TRP A 100 6.70 -4.18 13.60
CA TRP A 100 7.33 -4.14 12.29
C TRP A 100 8.45 -3.09 12.21
N LEU A 101 8.22 -1.89 12.75
CA LEU A 101 9.21 -0.81 12.76
C LEU A 101 10.44 -1.09 13.63
N GLU A 102 10.33 -2.01 14.58
CA GLU A 102 11.41 -2.50 15.44
C GLU A 102 12.33 -3.53 14.75
N GLU A 103 11.98 -4.03 13.57
CA GLU A 103 12.85 -4.93 12.80
C GLU A 103 14.21 -4.25 12.51
N ASP A 104 15.31 -5.01 12.61
CA ASP A 104 16.69 -4.51 12.50
C ASP A 104 16.94 -3.66 11.23
N THR A 105 16.21 -3.95 10.15
CA THR A 105 16.34 -3.23 8.87
C THR A 105 15.72 -1.84 8.87
N LEU A 106 14.81 -1.55 9.80
CA LEU A 106 14.05 -0.30 9.88
C LEU A 106 14.43 0.53 11.11
N ASN A 107 14.93 -0.09 12.17
CA ASN A 107 15.23 0.57 13.44
C ASN A 107 16.10 1.85 13.28
N ALA A 108 17.07 1.82 12.36
CA ALA A 108 17.94 2.96 12.08
C ALA A 108 17.20 4.20 11.54
N VAL A 109 16.03 4.02 10.92
CA VAL A 109 15.27 5.07 10.21
C VAL A 109 13.86 5.28 10.76
N SER A 110 13.35 4.38 11.60
CA SER A 110 11.98 4.39 12.12
C SER A 110 11.79 5.15 13.43
N ALA A 111 12.87 5.53 14.13
CA ALA A 111 12.82 6.08 15.49
C ALA A 111 11.84 7.25 15.68
N ALA A 112 11.77 8.17 14.72
CA ALA A 112 10.85 9.31 14.77
C ALA A 112 9.37 8.86 14.66
N ILE A 113 9.08 7.92 13.75
CA ILE A 113 7.73 7.36 13.55
C ILE A 113 7.31 6.55 14.78
N VAL A 114 8.21 5.74 15.33
CA VAL A 114 7.96 4.97 16.56
C VAL A 114 7.60 5.91 17.71
N SER A 115 8.38 6.97 17.92
CA SER A 115 8.12 7.95 18.97
C SER A 115 6.77 8.66 18.79
N ASP A 116 6.41 9.00 17.56
CA ASP A 116 5.13 9.65 17.25
C ASP A 116 3.94 8.71 17.49
N LEU A 117 4.01 7.47 17.01
CA LEU A 117 2.98 6.45 17.22
C LEU A 117 2.81 6.11 18.72
N GLN A 118 3.91 6.00 19.47
CA GLN A 118 3.86 5.78 20.92
C GLN A 118 3.16 6.94 21.63
N SER A 119 3.48 8.18 21.27
CA SER A 119 2.81 9.38 21.81
C SER A 119 1.29 9.34 21.54
N HIS A 120 0.88 9.03 20.31
CA HIS A 120 -0.53 8.89 19.96
C HIS A 120 -1.23 7.79 20.77
N ARG A 121 -0.57 6.64 20.95
CA ARG A 121 -1.08 5.53 21.76
C ARG A 121 -1.22 5.90 23.24
N ASP A 122 -0.22 6.56 23.81
CA ASP A 122 -0.20 6.98 25.22
C ASP A 122 -1.31 8.01 25.53
N MET A 123 -1.70 8.81 24.54
CA MET A 123 -2.84 9.72 24.63
C MET A 123 -4.21 9.03 24.48
N GLY A 124 -4.24 7.72 24.22
CA GLY A 124 -5.45 6.97 23.94
C GLY A 124 -6.11 7.33 22.60
N ALA A 125 -5.32 7.87 21.65
CA ALA A 125 -5.82 8.21 20.33
C ALA A 125 -5.87 6.97 19.42
N SER A 126 -6.88 6.91 18.55
CA SER A 126 -6.94 5.91 17.48
C SER A 126 -5.71 5.99 16.58
N PHE A 127 -5.33 4.86 15.99
CA PHE A 127 -4.17 4.73 15.12
C PHE A 127 -4.25 5.76 13.98
N PRO A 128 -3.22 6.62 13.81
CA PRO A 128 -3.26 7.73 12.87
C PRO A 128 -2.96 7.26 11.44
N VAL A 129 -3.93 6.57 10.82
CA VAL A 129 -3.77 5.91 9.50
C VAL A 129 -3.15 6.83 8.45
N SER A 130 -3.75 8.01 8.21
CA SER A 130 -3.27 8.93 7.17
C SER A 130 -1.84 9.40 7.43
N SER A 131 -1.55 9.88 8.64
CA SER A 131 -0.21 10.36 9.02
C SER A 131 0.83 9.25 8.87
N PHE A 132 0.50 8.03 9.29
CA PHE A 132 1.41 6.89 9.17
C PHE A 132 1.69 6.53 7.71
N ILE A 133 0.66 6.48 6.86
CA ILE A 133 0.81 6.20 5.42
C ILE A 133 1.67 7.28 4.75
N ASP A 134 1.49 8.55 5.11
CA ASP A 134 2.29 9.66 4.59
C ASP A 134 3.78 9.55 4.96
N CYS A 135 4.12 8.87 6.05
CA CYS A 135 5.50 8.63 6.46
C CYS A 135 6.19 7.47 5.73
N LEU A 136 5.45 6.55 5.11
CA LEU A 136 6.04 5.35 4.51
C LEU A 136 7.03 5.64 3.36
N PRO A 137 6.81 6.61 2.45
CA PRO A 137 7.78 6.95 1.43
C PRO A 137 9.12 7.42 2.00
N ASP A 138 9.09 8.24 3.06
CA ASP A 138 10.30 8.74 3.70
C ASP A 138 11.04 7.63 4.46
N LEU A 139 10.29 6.73 5.12
CA LEU A 139 10.84 5.53 5.75
C LEU A 139 11.57 4.64 4.73
N GLU A 140 10.91 4.37 3.60
CA GLU A 140 11.50 3.55 2.53
C GLU A 140 12.70 4.24 1.89
N PHE A 141 12.63 5.56 1.68
CA PHE A 141 13.75 6.34 1.16
C PHE A 141 14.97 6.28 2.08
N GLY A 142 14.79 6.52 3.39
CA GLY A 142 15.89 6.45 4.36
C GLY A 142 16.52 5.06 4.40
N ARG A 143 15.71 4.01 4.22
CA ARG A 143 16.18 2.63 4.11
C ARG A 143 17.02 2.40 2.86
N VAL A 144 16.59 2.91 1.70
CA VAL A 144 17.36 2.86 0.44
C VAL A 144 18.69 3.59 0.58
N GLU A 145 18.67 4.79 1.17
CA GLU A 145 19.84 5.61 1.43
C GLU A 145 20.87 4.84 2.28
N HIS A 146 20.40 4.22 3.37
CA HIS A 146 21.22 3.41 4.26
C HIS A 146 21.76 2.14 3.57
N ALA A 147 20.90 1.41 2.85
CA ALA A 147 21.26 0.15 2.18
C ALA A 147 22.28 0.33 1.07
N LEU A 148 22.16 1.42 0.30
CA LEU A 148 23.12 1.75 -0.76
C LEU A 148 24.37 2.45 -0.23
N SER A 149 24.36 2.95 1.01
CA SER A 149 25.42 3.82 1.55
C SER A 149 25.70 5.02 0.62
N VAL A 150 24.64 5.58 0.04
CA VAL A 150 24.68 6.71 -0.90
C VAL A 150 23.93 7.88 -0.28
N ASP A 151 24.54 9.07 -0.25
CA ASP A 151 23.85 10.30 0.17
C ASP A 151 22.62 10.55 -0.74
N GLY A 152 21.47 10.86 -0.15
CA GLY A 152 20.23 11.16 -0.86
C GLY A 152 20.36 12.33 -1.85
N ASN A 153 21.34 13.21 -1.66
CA ASN A 153 21.65 14.31 -2.57
C ASN A 153 22.71 13.95 -3.64
N ALA A 154 23.30 12.75 -3.56
CA ALA A 154 24.24 12.27 -4.57
C ALA A 154 23.56 12.26 -5.94
N VAL A 155 24.23 12.90 -6.90
CA VAL A 155 23.75 13.02 -8.28
C VAL A 155 24.24 11.82 -9.08
N VAL A 156 23.30 11.12 -9.70
CA VAL A 156 23.56 10.01 -10.60
C VAL A 156 23.20 10.42 -12.03
N SER A 157 23.93 9.88 -13.02
CA SER A 157 23.63 10.09 -14.43
C SER A 157 22.92 8.85 -14.98
N LEU A 158 21.68 9.03 -15.46
CA LEU A 158 20.84 7.94 -15.95
C LEU A 158 20.37 8.23 -17.38
N PRO A 159 20.27 7.22 -18.26
CA PRO A 159 19.60 7.39 -19.54
C PRO A 159 18.11 7.74 -19.34
N LYS A 160 17.65 8.82 -19.96
CA LYS A 160 16.25 9.29 -19.86
C LYS A 160 15.24 8.21 -20.23
N LYS A 161 15.59 7.40 -21.23
CA LYS A 161 14.75 6.29 -21.70
C LYS A 161 14.61 5.21 -20.61
N GLU A 162 15.72 4.79 -20.00
CA GLU A 162 15.69 3.76 -18.94
C GLU A 162 14.88 4.24 -17.73
N LEU A 163 15.01 5.51 -17.35
CA LEU A 163 14.21 6.11 -16.30
C LEU A 163 12.70 6.07 -16.64
N ALA A 164 12.33 6.52 -17.84
CA ALA A 164 10.94 6.53 -18.29
C ALA A 164 10.35 5.12 -18.36
N ASP A 165 11.09 4.16 -18.91
CA ASP A 165 10.68 2.75 -19.01
C ASP A 165 10.50 2.15 -17.59
N SER A 166 11.38 2.48 -16.65
CA SER A 166 11.28 2.02 -15.26
C SER A 166 10.08 2.61 -14.52
N VAL A 167 9.80 3.91 -14.70
CA VAL A 167 8.60 4.54 -14.12
C VAL A 167 7.33 3.93 -14.69
N GLN A 168 7.29 3.68 -16.00
CA GLN A 168 6.15 3.02 -16.64
C GLN A 168 5.94 1.60 -16.13
N ALA A 169 7.01 0.82 -15.95
CA ALA A 169 6.94 -0.51 -15.37
C ALA A 169 6.42 -0.50 -13.92
N PHE A 170 6.80 0.51 -13.15
CA PHE A 170 6.28 0.71 -11.80
C PHE A 170 4.78 1.03 -11.80
N ILE A 171 4.31 1.90 -12.71
CA ILE A 171 2.88 2.20 -12.85
C ILE A 171 2.08 0.92 -13.14
N LEU A 172 2.56 0.05 -14.02
CA LEU A 172 1.93 -1.25 -14.28
C LEU A 172 1.91 -2.16 -13.04
N THR A 173 2.93 -2.05 -12.17
CA THR A 173 2.96 -2.77 -10.88
C THR A 173 1.88 -2.24 -9.94
N ILE A 174 1.72 -0.92 -9.85
CA ILE A 174 0.62 -0.30 -9.09
C ILE A 174 -0.74 -0.76 -9.63
N GLU A 175 -0.94 -0.74 -10.95
CA GLU A 175 -2.20 -1.17 -11.56
C GLU A 175 -2.53 -2.63 -11.22
N SER A 176 -1.54 -3.51 -11.23
CA SER A 176 -1.69 -4.92 -10.85
C SER A 176 -2.06 -5.09 -9.37
N GLU A 177 -1.31 -4.45 -8.45
CA GLU A 177 -1.59 -4.51 -7.00
C GLU A 177 -2.93 -3.86 -6.66
N SER A 178 -3.25 -2.76 -7.31
CA SER A 178 -4.54 -2.08 -7.22
C SER A 178 -5.66 -3.02 -7.63
N ALA A 179 -5.60 -3.62 -8.83
CA ALA A 179 -6.61 -4.57 -9.29
C ALA A 179 -6.82 -5.73 -8.31
N ALA A 180 -5.74 -6.30 -7.76
CA ALA A 180 -5.80 -7.34 -6.74
C ALA A 180 -6.50 -6.86 -5.46
N PHE A 181 -6.14 -5.66 -4.97
CA PHE A 181 -6.79 -5.05 -3.81
C PHE A 181 -8.28 -4.79 -4.05
N TYR A 182 -8.66 -4.26 -5.21
CA TYR A 182 -10.05 -4.04 -5.58
C TYR A 182 -10.90 -5.32 -5.61
N GLN A 183 -10.33 -6.45 -6.03
CA GLN A 183 -11.03 -7.74 -5.94
C GLN A 183 -11.33 -8.10 -4.48
N ILE A 184 -10.38 -7.89 -3.58
CA ILE A 184 -10.57 -8.12 -2.13
C ILE A 184 -11.68 -7.21 -1.59
N VAL A 185 -11.69 -5.92 -1.95
CA VAL A 185 -12.74 -4.96 -1.56
C VAL A 185 -14.12 -5.46 -2.01
N LEU A 186 -14.24 -5.89 -3.28
CA LEU A 186 -15.50 -6.38 -3.85
C LEU A 186 -15.98 -7.66 -3.15
N GLU A 187 -15.08 -8.60 -2.89
CA GLU A 187 -15.40 -9.82 -2.13
C GLU A 187 -15.84 -9.51 -0.71
N HIS A 188 -15.19 -8.55 -0.05
CA HIS A 188 -15.55 -8.11 1.28
C HIS A 188 -16.96 -7.50 1.30
N ALA A 189 -17.25 -6.58 0.37
CA ALA A 189 -18.57 -5.95 0.24
C ALA A 189 -19.70 -6.97 0.00
N ARG A 190 -19.44 -8.01 -0.82
CA ARG A 190 -20.40 -9.09 -1.06
C ARG A 190 -20.73 -9.88 0.20
N ARG A 191 -19.75 -10.11 1.10
CA ARG A 191 -19.97 -10.83 2.37
C ARG A 191 -20.81 -10.03 3.35
N LEU A 192 -20.69 -8.71 3.33
CA LEU A 192 -21.45 -7.80 4.19
C LEU A 192 -22.91 -7.60 3.71
N THR A 193 -23.23 -7.93 2.47
CA THR A 193 -24.58 -7.77 1.94
C THR A 193 -25.44 -8.97 2.34
N PRO A 194 -26.46 -8.81 3.20
CA PRO A 194 -27.31 -9.92 3.60
C PRO A 194 -27.98 -10.52 2.36
N LYS A 195 -27.79 -11.81 2.13
CA LYS A 195 -28.51 -12.55 1.09
C LYS A 195 -30.00 -12.43 1.43
N ARG A 196 -30.74 -11.57 0.72
CA ARG A 196 -32.20 -11.47 0.84
C ARG A 196 -32.75 -12.89 0.74
N ARG A 197 -33.22 -13.45 1.85
CA ARG A 197 -34.11 -14.59 1.82
C ARG A 197 -35.36 -14.07 1.13
N ILE A 198 -35.59 -14.51 -0.09
CA ILE A 198 -36.90 -14.41 -0.71
C ILE A 198 -37.69 -15.47 0.05
N ASP A 199 -38.46 -15.04 1.05
CA ASP A 199 -39.48 -15.90 1.63
C ASP A 199 -40.55 -16.04 0.53
N GLU A 200 -40.40 -17.09 -0.28
CA GLU A 200 -41.48 -17.64 -1.09
C GLU A 200 -42.38 -18.41 -0.13
N ASP A 201 -43.15 -17.69 0.69
CA ASP A 201 -44.31 -18.29 1.34
C ASP A 201 -45.36 -18.52 0.26
N GLU A 202 -45.43 -19.78 -0.14
CA GLU A 202 -46.44 -20.41 -0.97
C GLU A 202 -47.84 -20.19 -0.36
N ASP A 203 -48.62 -19.27 -0.94
CA ASP A 203 -50.08 -19.26 -0.77
C ASP A 203 -50.72 -20.38 -1.61
N GLU A 204 -50.46 -21.63 -1.25
CA GLU A 204 -51.27 -22.81 -1.62
C GLU A 204 -51.88 -23.43 -0.35
N GLU A 205 -53.14 -23.10 -0.04
CA GLU A 205 -54.20 -24.05 0.33
C GLU A 205 -55.41 -23.33 0.95
N GLY A 206 -56.52 -23.32 0.21
CA GLY A 206 -57.82 -22.84 0.68
C GLY A 206 -58.99 -23.49 -0.06
N LEU A 207 -58.86 -24.77 -0.44
CA LEU A 207 -59.95 -25.61 -0.93
C LEU A 207 -60.87 -26.03 0.23
N LEU A 208 -61.99 -25.33 0.44
CA LEU A 208 -63.15 -25.88 1.16
C LEU A 208 -64.48 -25.40 0.55
N HIS A 209 -65.04 -26.24 -0.33
CA HIS A 209 -66.48 -26.37 -0.59
C HIS A 209 -67.24 -26.79 0.70
N PRO A 210 -68.60 -26.95 0.74
CA PRO A 210 -69.71 -26.38 -0.04
C PRO A 210 -70.88 -25.88 0.87
N ARG A 211 -71.86 -25.11 0.36
CA ARG A 211 -73.22 -25.09 0.96
C ARG A 211 -74.34 -25.04 -0.06
N ARG A 212 -75.07 -26.17 -0.12
CA ARG A 212 -76.46 -26.30 -0.57
C ARG A 212 -77.43 -25.70 0.46
N ARG A 213 -78.59 -25.24 -0.05
CA ARG A 213 -79.96 -25.11 0.52
C ARG A 213 -80.48 -23.72 0.08
N GLY A 214 -81.66 -23.57 -0.51
CA GLY A 214 -82.77 -24.45 -0.84
C GLY A 214 -83.82 -23.58 -1.54
#